data_AF-A0AA88KKZ6-F1
#
_entry.id   AF-A0AA88KKZ6-F1
#
_cell.length_a   1.000
_cell.length_b   1.000
_cell.length_c   1.000
_cell.angle_alpha   90.00
_cell.angle_beta   90.00
_cell.angle_gamma   90.00
#
_symmetry.space_group_name_H-M   'P 1'
#
loop_
_entity.id
_entity.type
_entity.pdbx_description
1 polymer ?
#
loop_
_entity_poly.entity_id
_entity_poly.type
_entity_poly.pdbx_seq_one_letter_code
_entity_poly.pdbx_strand_id
1 'polypeptide(L)'
;MSESSSSLKNPNKGNGADYEKYSFTQTLAEVTVHVPVPVGTTGKQVNVVISPNHLKVGLKGGETIIDGKLNEKVIVDDSFWQIDDKKEVIVFLQKANTMQWWNKLTENDAEIDTKKIEPETSKLSDLDPEARATVEKMMYDQRQKQLGLPTSEEKQKQDLLRELMEKNPEAFKPPPRKHDD
;
A
#
# COMPACT_ATOMS: atom_id res chain seq x y z
N MET A 1 8.83 32.73 16.08
CA MET A 1 7.97 31.54 15.97
C MET A 1 8.79 30.52 15.21
N SER A 2 9.28 29.48 15.89
CA SER A 2 10.12 28.45 15.27
C SER A 2 9.22 27.46 14.56
N GLU A 3 9.27 27.45 13.22
CA GLU A 3 8.74 26.35 12.42
C GLU A 3 9.58 25.10 12.71
N SER A 4 9.03 24.21 13.54
CA SER A 4 9.58 22.88 13.70
C SER A 4 9.29 22.11 12.42
N SER A 5 10.24 22.09 11.49
CA SER A 5 10.23 21.17 10.35
C SER A 5 10.30 19.74 10.91
N SER A 6 9.15 19.16 11.23
CA SER A 6 9.05 17.75 11.59
C SER A 6 9.47 16.96 10.35
N SER A 7 10.69 16.43 10.38
CA SER A 7 11.17 15.54 9.33
C SER A 7 10.34 14.25 9.39
N LEU A 8 9.50 14.03 8.39
CA LEU A 8 8.73 12.79 8.24
C LEU A 8 9.67 11.58 8.28
N LYS A 9 9.27 10.54 9.00
CA LYS A 9 10.00 9.27 9.05
C LYS A 9 9.91 8.56 7.69
N ASN A 10 10.97 7.84 7.32
CA ASN A 10 10.87 6.90 6.20
C ASN A 10 10.01 5.69 6.64
N PRO A 11 9.13 5.17 5.76
CA PRO A 11 8.39 3.95 6.06
C PRO A 11 9.33 2.76 6.31
N ASN A 12 8.92 1.84 7.19
CA ASN A 12 9.61 0.55 7.35
C ASN A 12 9.31 -0.41 6.18
N LYS A 13 9.89 -1.61 6.19
CA LYS A 13 9.70 -2.61 5.11
C LYS A 13 8.24 -3.05 4.89
N GLY A 14 7.37 -2.83 5.89
CA GLY A 14 5.94 -3.10 5.79
C GLY A 14 5.12 -1.83 5.62
N ASN A 15 5.69 -0.77 5.04
CA ASN A 15 5.02 0.50 4.73
C ASN A 15 4.42 1.24 5.94
N GLY A 16 4.79 0.86 7.16
CA GLY A 16 4.39 1.54 8.40
C GLY A 16 5.56 2.24 9.07
N ALA A 17 5.61 2.21 10.40
CA ALA A 17 6.64 2.90 11.17
C ALA A 17 7.18 2.06 12.32
N ASP A 18 8.44 2.29 12.67
CA ASP A 18 9.06 1.80 13.88
C ASP A 18 9.15 2.95 14.90
N TYR A 19 8.49 2.76 16.05
CA TYR A 19 8.56 3.65 17.21
C TYR A 19 9.37 2.99 18.33
N GLU A 20 9.56 3.71 19.43
CA GLU A 20 10.35 3.23 20.56
C GLU A 20 9.75 1.99 21.24
N LYS A 21 8.42 1.95 21.41
CA LYS A 21 7.74 0.91 22.19
C LYS A 21 6.94 -0.10 21.36
N TYR A 22 6.74 0.19 20.08
CA TYR A 22 5.95 -0.65 19.17
C TYR A 22 6.26 -0.26 17.72
N SER A 23 5.84 -1.10 16.79
CA SER A 23 5.86 -0.78 15.37
C SER A 23 4.52 -1.13 14.74
N PHE A 24 4.31 -0.66 13.52
CA PHE A 24 3.22 -1.16 12.70
C PHE A 24 3.67 -1.34 11.26
N THR A 25 2.98 -2.23 10.57
CA THR A 25 3.02 -2.42 9.13
C THR A 25 1.61 -2.25 8.58
N GLN A 26 1.48 -2.05 7.29
CA GLN A 26 0.17 -1.86 6.67
C GLN A 26 0.16 -2.25 5.20
N THR A 27 -1.04 -2.57 4.74
CA THR A 27 -1.42 -2.57 3.33
C THR A 27 -2.47 -1.46 3.12
N LEU A 28 -3.07 -1.39 1.93
CA LEU A 28 -4.25 -0.55 1.74
C LEU A 28 -5.45 -1.03 2.56
N ALA A 29 -5.56 -2.34 2.84
CA ALA A 29 -6.70 -2.94 3.50
C ALA A 29 -6.60 -2.91 5.03
N GLU A 30 -5.40 -3.05 5.58
CA GLU A 30 -5.22 -3.34 7.01
C GLU A 30 -3.97 -2.70 7.61
N VAL A 31 -3.93 -2.70 8.95
CA VAL A 31 -2.76 -2.36 9.75
C VAL A 31 -2.46 -3.52 10.70
N THR A 32 -1.19 -3.90 10.81
CA THR A 32 -0.72 -4.86 11.82
C THR A 32 0.21 -4.13 12.78
N VAL A 33 -0.15 -4.10 14.07
CA VAL A 33 0.62 -3.46 15.14
C VAL A 33 1.37 -4.52 15.92
N HIS A 34 2.66 -4.31 16.13
CA HIS A 34 3.55 -5.19 16.87
C HIS A 34 4.00 -4.50 18.16
N VAL A 35 3.62 -5.08 19.30
CA VAL A 35 3.91 -4.52 20.61
C VAL A 35 4.73 -5.54 21.42
N PRO A 36 6.06 -5.36 21.51
CA PRO A 36 6.90 -6.20 22.36
C PRO A 36 6.44 -6.15 23.83
N VAL A 37 6.41 -7.30 24.48
CA VAL A 37 6.04 -7.46 25.89
C VAL A 37 7.05 -8.38 26.60
N PRO A 38 7.14 -8.33 27.95
CA PRO A 38 8.04 -9.21 28.69
C PRO A 38 7.84 -10.69 28.34
N VAL A 39 8.93 -11.43 28.19
CA VAL A 39 8.89 -12.87 27.84
C VAL A 39 8.10 -13.64 28.90
N GLY A 40 7.21 -14.52 28.44
CA GLY A 40 6.31 -15.31 29.29
C GLY A 40 4.96 -14.63 29.53
N THR A 41 4.72 -13.43 28.98
CA THR A 41 3.41 -12.78 29.02
C THR A 41 2.35 -13.69 28.43
N THR A 42 1.21 -13.81 29.10
CA THR A 42 0.05 -14.58 28.66
C THR A 42 -1.09 -13.65 28.27
N GLY A 43 -2.00 -14.08 27.39
CA GLY A 43 -3.14 -13.26 26.98
C GLY A 43 -4.03 -12.78 28.14
N LYS A 44 -4.07 -13.51 29.27
CA LYS A 44 -4.80 -13.09 30.47
C LYS A 44 -4.21 -11.82 31.11
N GLN A 45 -2.91 -11.59 30.95
CA GLN A 45 -2.19 -10.42 31.48
C GLN A 45 -2.22 -9.23 30.53
N VAL A 46 -2.64 -9.41 29.28
CA VAL A 46 -2.73 -8.33 28.29
C VAL A 46 -4.12 -7.68 28.35
N ASN A 47 -4.14 -6.36 28.18
CA ASN A 47 -5.33 -5.58 27.95
C ASN A 47 -5.26 -4.95 26.55
N VAL A 48 -6.10 -5.43 25.64
CA VAL A 48 -6.29 -4.83 24.31
C VAL A 48 -7.73 -4.34 24.20
N VAL A 49 -7.90 -3.07 23.87
CA VAL A 49 -9.21 -2.49 23.56
C VAL A 49 -9.12 -1.87 22.18
N ILE A 50 -9.94 -2.40 21.27
CA ILE A 50 -10.11 -1.88 19.91
C ILE A 50 -11.46 -1.18 19.86
N SER A 51 -11.47 0.03 19.35
CA SER A 51 -12.67 0.84 19.11
C SER A 51 -12.56 1.51 17.75
N PRO A 52 -13.67 1.97 17.14
CA PRO A 52 -13.64 2.44 15.76
C PRO A 52 -12.59 3.52 15.48
N ASN A 53 -12.26 4.37 16.46
CA ASN A 53 -11.23 5.41 16.35
C ASN A 53 -10.21 5.37 17.50
N HIS A 54 -10.06 4.27 18.22
CA HIS A 54 -9.16 4.25 19.38
C HIS A 54 -8.53 2.88 19.57
N LEU A 55 -7.26 2.86 19.94
CA LEU A 55 -6.54 1.64 20.30
C LEU A 55 -5.89 1.81 21.67
N LYS A 56 -6.11 0.82 22.53
CA LYS A 56 -5.39 0.67 23.79
C LYS A 56 -4.72 -0.69 23.85
N VAL A 57 -3.42 -0.72 24.13
CA VAL A 57 -2.62 -1.95 24.30
C VAL A 57 -1.71 -1.79 25.51
N GLY A 58 -1.69 -2.78 26.41
CA GLY A 58 -0.80 -2.79 27.56
C GLY A 58 -0.98 -4.01 28.45
N LEU A 59 -0.28 -4.03 29.57
CA LEU A 59 -0.42 -5.08 30.59
C LEU A 59 -1.44 -4.67 31.65
N LYS A 60 -2.27 -5.62 32.09
CA LYS A 60 -3.23 -5.40 33.18
C LYS A 60 -2.49 -5.09 34.48
N GLY A 61 -2.81 -3.94 35.09
CA GLY A 61 -2.14 -3.46 36.30
C GLY A 61 -0.68 -3.01 36.08
N GLY A 62 -0.23 -2.95 34.83
CA GLY A 62 1.12 -2.53 34.44
C GLY A 62 1.10 -1.32 33.50
N GLU A 63 2.14 -1.22 32.69
CA GLU A 63 2.31 -0.13 31.72
C GLU A 63 1.30 -0.24 30.56
N THR A 64 0.70 0.90 30.21
CA THR A 64 -0.04 1.05 28.95
C THR A 64 0.92 1.54 27.89
N ILE A 65 1.07 0.76 26.81
CA ILE A 65 2.04 1.02 25.74
C ILE A 65 1.44 1.90 24.66
N ILE A 66 0.19 1.62 24.29
CA ILE A 66 -0.60 2.42 23.36
C ILE A 66 -1.89 2.82 24.08
N ASP A 67 -2.22 4.11 24.05
CA ASP A 67 -3.54 4.64 24.43
C ASP A 67 -3.79 5.91 23.60
N GLY A 68 -4.40 5.74 22.44
CA GLY A 68 -4.50 6.83 21.49
C GLY A 68 -5.64 6.71 20.50
N LYS A 69 -6.12 7.87 20.06
CA LYS A 69 -7.06 7.99 18.96
C LYS A 69 -6.35 7.57 17.67
N LEU A 70 -6.93 6.61 16.97
CA LEU A 70 -6.41 6.12 15.68
C LEU A 70 -6.47 7.23 14.63
N ASN A 71 -5.54 7.18 13.68
CA ASN A 71 -5.49 8.12 12.56
C ASN A 71 -6.76 8.05 11.70
N GLU A 72 -7.31 6.86 11.51
CA GLU A 72 -8.53 6.61 10.74
C GLU A 72 -9.38 5.51 11.38
N LYS A 73 -10.60 5.36 10.87
CA LYS A 73 -11.55 4.36 11.34
C LYS A 73 -11.16 2.93 11.01
N VAL A 74 -11.44 2.02 11.94
CA VAL A 74 -11.31 0.57 11.77
C VAL A 74 -12.67 -0.14 11.91
N ILE A 75 -12.80 -1.29 11.24
CA ILE A 75 -13.94 -2.21 11.40
C ILE A 75 -13.61 -3.12 12.58
N VAL A 76 -14.17 -2.82 13.75
CA VAL A 76 -13.81 -3.50 15.01
C VAL A 76 -14.13 -5.00 14.95
N ASP A 77 -15.25 -5.38 14.34
CA ASP A 77 -15.68 -6.79 14.24
C ASP A 77 -14.74 -7.64 13.37
N ASP A 78 -14.02 -7.01 12.43
CA ASP A 78 -13.03 -7.64 11.55
C ASP A 78 -11.58 -7.42 12.07
N SER A 79 -11.44 -6.81 13.24
CA SER A 79 -10.15 -6.56 13.89
C SER A 79 -9.97 -7.53 15.05
N PHE A 80 -8.76 -8.02 15.24
CA PHE A 80 -8.47 -8.99 16.29
C PHE A 80 -7.04 -8.81 16.81
N TRP A 81 -6.71 -9.52 17.88
CA TRP A 81 -5.35 -9.51 18.41
C TRP A 81 -4.97 -10.90 18.90
N GLN A 82 -3.67 -11.14 18.95
CA GLN A 82 -3.10 -12.38 19.45
C GLN A 82 -1.80 -12.09 20.22
N ILE A 83 -1.34 -13.08 20.97
CA ILE A 83 -0.02 -13.05 21.59
C ILE A 83 0.85 -14.07 20.88
N ASP A 84 1.98 -13.60 20.34
CA ASP A 84 2.94 -14.43 19.65
C ASP A 84 4.12 -14.75 20.58
N ASP A 85 4.51 -16.03 20.62
CA ASP A 85 5.64 -16.55 21.40
C ASP A 85 5.69 -16.14 22.89
N LYS A 86 4.58 -15.68 23.47
CA LYS A 86 4.50 -15.10 24.82
C LYS A 86 5.44 -13.90 25.02
N LYS A 87 5.79 -13.18 23.95
CA LYS A 87 6.74 -12.05 23.97
C LYS A 87 6.30 -10.86 23.10
N GLU A 88 5.27 -11.01 22.28
CA GLU A 88 4.76 -9.94 21.43
C GLU A 88 3.23 -9.97 21.38
N VAL A 89 2.59 -8.82 21.49
CA VAL A 89 1.17 -8.66 21.19
C VAL A 89 1.04 -8.15 19.76
N ILE A 90 0.35 -8.90 18.93
CA ILE A 90 0.06 -8.56 17.54
C ILE A 90 -1.40 -8.13 17.45
N VAL A 91 -1.65 -6.90 17.01
CA VAL A 91 -3.00 -6.38 16.79
C VAL A 91 -3.24 -6.21 15.30
N PHE A 92 -4.25 -6.87 14.77
CA PHE A 92 -4.73 -6.73 13.42
C PHE A 92 -5.91 -5.76 13.39
N LEU A 93 -5.82 -4.72 12.55
CA LEU A 93 -6.84 -3.70 12.39
C LEU A 93 -7.32 -3.66 10.93
N GLN A 94 -8.57 -4.03 10.71
CA GLN A 94 -9.22 -3.89 9.40
C GLN A 94 -9.57 -2.41 9.18
N LYS A 95 -9.01 -1.77 8.15
CA LYS A 95 -9.33 -0.36 7.85
C LYS A 95 -10.76 -0.27 7.32
N ALA A 96 -11.47 0.77 7.73
CA ALA A 96 -12.77 1.12 7.13
C ALA A 96 -12.60 1.76 5.75
N ASN A 97 -11.52 2.54 5.55
CA ASN A 97 -11.14 3.09 4.24
C ASN A 97 -9.96 2.30 3.68
N THR A 98 -10.24 1.44 2.69
CA THR A 98 -9.24 0.59 2.05
C THR A 98 -8.52 1.24 0.86
N MET A 99 -8.65 2.56 0.71
CA MET A 99 -8.00 3.34 -0.36
C MET A 99 -6.93 4.30 0.18
N GLN A 100 -6.58 4.21 1.47
CA GLN A 100 -5.72 5.18 2.15
C GLN A 100 -4.58 4.53 2.94
N TRP A 101 -3.36 5.00 2.68
CA TRP A 101 -2.20 4.76 3.52
C TRP A 101 -2.27 5.62 4.77
N TRP A 102 -2.01 5.01 5.92
CA TRP A 102 -1.92 5.73 7.18
C TRP A 102 -0.53 6.32 7.32
N ASN A 103 -0.43 7.63 7.55
CA ASN A 103 0.85 8.28 7.83
C ASN A 103 1.28 8.13 9.29
N LYS A 104 0.41 7.63 10.17
CA LYS A 104 0.70 7.32 11.58
C LYS A 104 -0.35 6.36 12.14
N LEU A 105 -0.08 5.72 13.29
CA LEU A 105 -1.05 4.81 13.92
C LEU A 105 -2.07 5.60 14.73
N THR A 106 -1.59 6.43 15.65
CA THR A 106 -2.39 7.32 16.49
C THR A 106 -2.07 8.78 16.22
N GLU A 107 -2.97 9.69 16.58
CA GLU A 107 -2.79 11.14 16.32
C GLU A 107 -1.51 11.73 16.94
N ASN A 108 -1.02 11.13 18.02
CA ASN A 108 0.15 11.59 18.78
C ASN A 108 1.49 11.04 18.25
N ASP A 109 1.47 10.12 17.29
CA ASP A 109 2.70 9.55 16.77
C ASP A 109 3.36 10.43 15.70
N ALA A 110 4.66 10.21 15.52
CA ALA A 110 5.42 10.82 14.43
C ALA A 110 4.96 10.27 13.07
N GLU A 111 4.80 11.16 12.09
CA GLU A 111 4.31 10.80 10.77
C GLU A 111 5.40 10.19 9.87
N ILE A 112 5.00 9.27 9.00
CA ILE A 112 5.80 8.72 7.90
C ILE A 112 5.50 9.42 6.57
N ASP A 113 6.49 9.46 5.69
CA ASP A 113 6.33 9.92 4.31
C ASP A 113 5.66 8.84 3.45
N THR A 114 4.33 8.89 3.34
CA THR A 114 3.55 7.93 2.56
C THR A 114 3.86 7.95 1.06
N LYS A 115 4.56 8.98 0.55
CA LYS A 115 5.01 9.01 -0.85
C LYS A 115 6.15 8.02 -1.13
N LYS A 116 6.80 7.50 -0.09
CA LYS A 116 7.88 6.50 -0.18
C LYS A 116 7.39 5.07 0.06
N ILE A 117 6.08 4.87 0.18
CA ILE A 117 5.48 3.54 0.33
C ILE A 117 5.57 2.79 -1.01
N GLU A 118 5.99 1.53 -0.94
CA GLU A 118 6.04 0.62 -2.08
C GLU A 118 4.82 -0.32 -2.06
N PRO A 119 3.89 -0.24 -3.02
CA PRO A 119 2.70 -1.09 -3.05
C PRO A 119 3.07 -2.57 -3.20
N GLU A 120 2.25 -3.48 -2.65
CA GLU A 120 2.53 -4.93 -2.65
C GLU A 120 2.72 -5.55 -4.04
N THR A 121 2.08 -4.99 -5.07
CA THR A 121 2.25 -5.42 -6.46
C THR A 121 3.69 -5.29 -6.96
N SER A 122 4.54 -4.55 -6.23
CA SER A 122 5.97 -4.40 -6.53
C SER A 122 6.79 -5.67 -6.25
N LYS A 123 6.24 -6.67 -5.55
CA LYS A 123 6.87 -7.98 -5.34
C LYS A 123 6.62 -8.93 -6.52
N LEU A 124 7.07 -8.52 -7.69
CA LEU A 124 7.08 -9.34 -8.92
C LEU A 124 7.87 -10.65 -8.78
N SER A 125 8.70 -10.78 -7.73
CA SER A 125 9.51 -11.97 -7.45
C SER A 125 8.71 -13.20 -7.03
N ASP A 126 7.52 -12.99 -6.44
CA ASP A 126 6.74 -14.07 -5.82
C ASP A 126 5.66 -14.61 -6.77
N LEU A 127 5.52 -13.99 -7.95
CA LEU A 127 4.61 -14.40 -9.00
C LEU A 127 5.30 -15.40 -9.94
N ASP A 128 4.54 -16.36 -10.44
CA ASP A 128 5.00 -17.17 -11.57
C ASP A 128 5.32 -16.27 -12.79
N PRO A 129 6.15 -16.75 -13.74
CA PRO A 129 6.61 -15.92 -14.85
C PRO A 129 5.49 -15.30 -15.70
N GLU A 130 4.32 -15.92 -15.77
CA GLU A 130 3.17 -15.48 -16.58
C GLU A 130 2.39 -14.36 -15.88
N ALA A 131 2.09 -14.53 -14.59
CA ALA A 131 1.46 -13.51 -13.76
C ALA A 131 2.37 -12.28 -13.63
N ARG A 132 3.68 -12.50 -13.50
CA ARG A 132 4.69 -11.43 -13.47
C ARG A 132 4.66 -10.57 -14.73
N ALA A 133 4.69 -11.19 -15.91
CA ALA A 133 4.64 -10.48 -17.19
C ALA A 133 3.34 -9.68 -17.35
N THR A 134 2.23 -10.23 -16.87
CA THR A 134 0.92 -9.57 -16.89
C THR A 134 0.90 -8.34 -15.98
N VAL A 135 1.43 -8.45 -14.76
CA VAL A 135 1.50 -7.32 -13.81
C VAL A 135 2.49 -6.26 -14.30
N GLU A 136 3.64 -6.63 -14.83
CA GLU A 136 4.60 -5.69 -15.45
C GLU A 136 3.94 -4.92 -16.60
N LYS A 137 3.18 -5.61 -17.48
CA LYS A 137 2.40 -4.96 -18.55
C LYS A 137 1.37 -3.99 -17.98
N MET A 138 0.61 -4.40 -16.96
CA MET A 138 -0.40 -3.53 -16.35
C MET A 138 0.22 -2.29 -15.70
N MET A 139 1.34 -2.44 -14.98
CA MET A 139 2.06 -1.31 -14.38
C MET A 139 2.63 -0.36 -15.43
N TYR A 140 3.20 -0.90 -16.52
CA TYR A 140 3.68 -0.10 -17.64
C TYR A 140 2.53 0.68 -18.28
N ASP A 141 1.41 0.02 -18.59
CA ASP A 141 0.25 0.63 -19.22
C ASP A 141 -0.39 1.71 -18.33
N GLN A 142 -0.47 1.47 -17.02
CA GLN A 142 -0.96 2.47 -16.06
C GLN A 142 -0.07 3.72 -16.03
N ARG A 143 1.26 3.54 -16.08
CA ARG A 143 2.22 4.66 -16.16
C ARG A 143 2.11 5.40 -17.48
N GLN A 144 2.00 4.70 -18.62
CA GLN A 144 1.83 5.33 -19.94
C GLN A 144 0.56 6.18 -19.98
N LYS A 145 -0.58 5.65 -19.49
CA LYS A 145 -1.84 6.41 -19.43
C LYS A 145 -1.73 7.68 -18.60
N GLN A 146 -1.07 7.64 -17.45
CA GLN A 146 -0.85 8.84 -16.61
C GLN A 146 -0.01 9.91 -17.33
N LEU A 147 0.92 9.48 -18.18
CA LEU A 147 1.76 10.36 -18.98
C LEU A 147 1.13 10.76 -20.32
N GLY A 148 -0.09 10.29 -20.62
CA GLY A 148 -0.74 10.49 -21.92
C GLY A 148 -0.02 9.79 -23.09
N LEU A 149 0.80 8.79 -22.79
CA LEU A 149 1.56 7.99 -23.75
C LEU A 149 0.82 6.70 -24.12
N PRO A 150 1.08 6.12 -25.31
CA PRO A 150 0.41 4.90 -25.76
C PRO A 150 0.75 3.68 -24.89
N THR A 151 -0.27 2.92 -24.54
CA THR A 151 -0.17 1.61 -23.88
C THR A 151 0.52 0.57 -24.77
N SER A 152 0.88 -0.58 -24.19
CA SER A 152 1.49 -1.70 -24.88
C SER A 152 0.65 -2.18 -26.07
N GLU A 153 -0.69 -2.23 -25.91
CA GLU A 153 -1.60 -2.65 -26.98
C GLU A 153 -1.74 -1.61 -28.09
N GLU A 154 -1.77 -0.33 -27.73
CA GLU A 154 -1.81 0.75 -28.70
C GLU A 154 -0.52 0.82 -29.51
N LYS A 155 0.63 0.60 -28.86
CA LYS A 155 1.92 0.52 -29.53
C LYS A 155 1.99 -0.68 -30.49
N GLN A 156 1.55 -1.86 -30.05
CA GLN A 156 1.49 -3.04 -30.92
C GLN A 156 0.59 -2.83 -32.14
N LYS A 157 -0.57 -2.18 -31.95
CA LYS A 157 -1.48 -1.84 -33.06
C LYS A 157 -0.83 -0.83 -34.02
N GLN A 158 -0.13 0.18 -33.50
CA GLN A 158 0.58 1.15 -34.32
C GLN A 158 1.71 0.51 -35.13
N ASP A 159 2.49 -0.38 -34.51
CA ASP A 159 3.58 -1.09 -35.18
C ASP A 159 3.05 -2.03 -36.28
N LEU A 160 1.97 -2.78 -36.01
CA LEU A 160 1.34 -3.65 -37.00
C LEU A 160 0.76 -2.84 -38.18
N LEU A 161 0.10 -1.72 -37.90
CA LEU A 161 -0.43 -0.84 -38.94
C LEU A 161 0.69 -0.28 -39.81
N ARG A 162 1.80 0.13 -39.19
CA ARG A 162 2.98 0.62 -39.89
C ARG A 162 3.58 -0.45 -40.80
N GLU A 163 3.72 -1.68 -40.31
CA GLU A 163 4.24 -2.79 -41.10
C GLU A 163 3.34 -3.12 -42.30
N LEU A 164 2.01 -3.08 -42.11
CA LEU A 164 1.05 -3.28 -43.19
C LEU A 164 1.11 -2.15 -44.24
N MET A 165 1.30 -0.91 -43.81
CA MET A 165 1.49 0.24 -44.72
C MET A 165 2.79 0.12 -45.52
N GLU A 166 3.88 -0.33 -44.90
CA GLU A 166 5.17 -0.52 -45.57
C GLU A 166 5.15 -1.70 -46.55
N LYS A 167 4.47 -2.80 -46.20
CA LYS A 167 4.34 -3.99 -47.06
C LYS A 167 3.29 -3.84 -48.15
N ASN A 168 2.29 -2.99 -47.96
CA ASN A 168 1.22 -2.78 -48.92
C ASN A 168 0.92 -1.29 -49.15
N PRO A 169 1.88 -0.52 -49.70
CA PRO A 169 1.72 0.93 -49.91
C PRO A 169 0.63 1.26 -50.92
N GLU A 170 0.29 0.34 -51.83
CA GLU A 170 -0.80 0.50 -52.81
C GLU A 170 -2.20 0.49 -52.16
N ALA A 171 -2.39 -0.26 -51.06
CA ALA A 171 -3.69 -0.35 -50.37
C ALA A 171 -4.09 0.95 -49.62
N PHE A 172 -3.12 1.86 -49.40
CA PHE A 172 -3.33 3.12 -48.70
C PHE A 172 -3.13 4.35 -49.60
N LYS A 173 -2.97 4.18 -50.92
CA LYS A 173 -2.96 5.31 -51.86
C LYS A 173 -4.35 5.91 -51.99
N PRO A 174 -4.50 7.25 -51.97
CA PRO A 174 -5.78 7.88 -52.27
C PRO A 174 -6.20 7.48 -53.69
N PRO A 175 -7.51 7.25 -53.94
CA PRO A 175 -7.99 6.88 -55.26
C PRO A 175 -7.54 7.94 -56.28
N PRO A 176 -7.20 7.53 -57.52
CA PRO A 176 -6.80 8.50 -58.54
C PRO A 176 -7.92 9.53 -58.70
N ARG A 177 -7.56 10.81 -58.62
CA ARG A 177 -8.51 11.89 -58.91
C ARG A 177 -9.02 11.67 -60.32
N LYS A 178 -10.33 11.51 -60.48
CA LYS A 178 -10.94 11.52 -61.80
C LYS A 178 -10.60 12.87 -62.42
N HIS A 179 -9.93 12.85 -63.57
CA HIS A 179 -9.89 14.02 -64.43
C HIS A 179 -11.31 14.18 -64.95
N ASP A 180 -11.95 15.27 -64.55
CA ASP A 180 -13.20 15.73 -65.14
C ASP A 180 -12.85 16.29 -66.51
N ASP A 181 -13.17 15.54 -67.57
CA ASP A 181 -13.23 16.00 -68.97
C ASP A 181 -14.67 16.42 -69.30
#